data_AF-A0A0S8CK53-F1
#
_entry.id   AF-A0A0S8CK53-F1
#
_cell.length_a   1.000
_cell.length_b   1.000
_cell.length_c   1.000
_cell.angle_alpha   90.00
_cell.angle_beta   90.00
_cell.angle_gamma   90.00
#
_symmetry.space_group_name_H-M   'P 1'
#
loop_
_entity.id
_entity.type
_entity.pdbx_description
1 polymer ?
#
loop_
_entity_poly.entity_id
_entity_poly.type
_entity_poly.pdbx_seq_one_letter_code
_entity_poly.pdbx_strand_id
1 'polypeptide(L)'
;MYFKYLKFSLLGVVLMLILTILYQVNAAENQATPSPRDIPGITADDMFPSGCVSCHLNFIDRNMDTRISTSLTKWTEKIEPKLVEIAQAASSSGVVLAGKHPSAAESLADIPKACIECHSSMSENAPDFSQMVHLIHLTGGQENHYIAIFQGECTHCHKFNPNTGKWFLPSGTEK
;
A
#
# COMPACT_ATOMS: atom_id res chain seq x y z
N MET A 1 0.76 49.65 53.03
CA MET A 1 1.61 49.82 51.83
C MET A 1 1.68 48.58 50.91
N TYR A 2 0.88 47.53 51.08
CA TYR A 2 0.99 46.29 50.28
C TYR A 2 0.05 46.17 49.06
N PHE A 3 -1.02 46.98 48.98
CA PHE A 3 -2.04 46.84 47.92
C PHE A 3 -1.70 47.46 46.56
N LYS A 4 -0.66 48.31 46.47
CA LYS A 4 -0.29 48.97 45.20
C LYS A 4 0.52 48.08 44.27
N TYR A 5 1.36 47.17 44.81
CA TYR A 5 2.23 46.31 44.00
C TYR A 5 1.53 45.06 43.44
N LEU A 6 0.44 44.61 44.08
CA LEU A 6 -0.33 43.45 43.63
C LEU A 6 -1.09 43.71 42.32
N LYS A 7 -1.56 44.95 42.09
CA LYS A 7 -2.26 45.34 40.86
C LYS A 7 -1.34 45.43 39.63
N PHE A 8 -0.08 45.85 39.83
CA PHE A 8 0.92 45.86 38.75
C PHE A 8 1.35 44.44 38.36
N SER A 9 1.37 43.51 39.32
CA SER A 9 1.70 42.11 39.07
C SER A 9 0.63 41.38 38.25
N LEU A 10 -0.66 41.67 38.48
CA LEU A 10 -1.75 41.01 37.73
C LEU A 10 -1.82 41.50 36.28
N LEU A 11 -1.60 42.79 36.05
CA LEU A 11 -1.61 43.38 34.70
C LEU A 11 -0.45 42.86 33.83
N GLY A 12 0.74 42.67 34.41
CA GLY A 12 1.89 42.10 33.72
C GLY A 12 1.67 40.65 33.30
N VAL A 13 1.07 39.82 34.16
CA VAL A 13 0.76 38.41 33.86
C VAL A 13 -0.31 38.29 32.77
N VAL A 14 -1.36 39.12 32.83
CA VAL A 14 -2.41 39.15 31.80
C VAL A 14 -1.85 39.61 30.45
N LEU A 15 -0.98 40.62 30.42
CA LEU A 15 -0.34 41.08 29.19
C LEU A 15 0.58 40.01 28.60
N MET A 16 1.35 39.31 29.43
CA MET A 16 2.23 38.23 28.98
C MET A 16 1.45 37.04 28.42
N LEU A 17 0.32 36.68 29.05
CA LEU A 17 -0.60 35.65 28.56
C LEU A 17 -1.22 36.03 27.21
N ILE A 18 -1.66 37.28 27.05
CA ILE A 18 -2.18 37.79 25.78
C ILE A 18 -1.11 37.74 24.69
N LEU A 19 0.13 38.14 24.99
CA LEU A 19 1.26 38.06 24.05
C LEU A 19 1.57 36.62 23.62
N THR A 20 1.54 35.66 24.54
CA THR A 20 1.73 34.24 24.20
C THR A 20 0.59 33.67 23.35
N ILE A 21 -0.67 34.06 23.62
CA ILE A 21 -1.82 33.64 22.81
C ILE A 21 -1.70 34.21 21.41
N LEU A 22 -1.39 35.51 21.27
CA LEU A 22 -1.18 36.15 19.97
C LEU A 22 -0.03 35.52 19.19
N TYR A 23 1.06 35.14 19.86
CA TYR A 23 2.17 34.42 19.24
C TYR A 23 1.75 33.03 18.72
N GLN A 24 0.98 32.27 19.50
CA GLN A 24 0.50 30.95 19.08
C GLN A 24 -0.52 31.02 17.93
N VAL A 25 -1.40 32.04 17.91
CA VAL A 25 -2.35 32.26 16.79
C VAL A 25 -1.61 32.60 15.50
N ASN A 26 -0.60 33.49 15.55
CA ASN A 26 0.23 33.82 14.39
C ASN A 26 1.09 32.65 13.88
N ALA A 27 1.51 31.75 14.77
CA ALA A 27 2.29 30.57 14.40
C ALA A 27 1.43 29.51 13.70
N ALA A 28 0.16 29.35 14.10
CA ALA A 28 -0.79 28.45 13.43
C ALA A 28 -1.17 28.94 12.03
N GLU A 29 -1.28 30.26 11.84
CA GLU A 29 -1.67 30.86 10.55
C GLU A 29 -0.53 30.90 9.51
N ASN A 30 0.74 30.84 9.96
CA ASN A 30 1.92 30.80 9.08
C ASN A 30 2.42 29.37 8.77
N GLN A 31 1.67 28.33 9.11
CA GLN A 31 1.98 27.00 8.61
C GLN A 31 1.59 26.91 7.14
N ALA A 32 2.58 27.06 6.25
CA ALA A 32 2.39 26.82 4.83
C ALA A 32 1.75 25.45 4.64
N THR A 33 0.64 25.40 3.88
CA THR A 33 -0.01 24.13 3.55
C THR A 33 1.02 23.21 2.89
N PRO A 34 1.15 21.95 3.33
CA PRO A 34 2.02 20.99 2.66
C PRO A 34 1.67 20.97 1.17
N SER A 35 2.69 21.01 0.30
CA SER A 35 2.47 20.80 -1.12
C SER A 35 1.69 19.50 -1.31
N PRO A 36 0.69 19.44 -2.22
CA PRO A 36 0.07 18.18 -2.57
C PRO A 36 1.15 17.15 -2.92
N ARG A 37 0.97 15.93 -2.41
CA ARG A 37 1.85 14.82 -2.75
C ARG A 37 1.66 14.46 -4.21
N ASP A 38 2.75 14.11 -4.89
CA ASP A 38 2.70 13.50 -6.20
C ASP A 38 2.04 12.11 -6.13
N ILE A 39 1.10 11.87 -7.05
CA ILE A 39 0.40 10.59 -7.20
C ILE A 39 0.80 10.02 -8.57
N PRO A 40 1.61 8.95 -8.61
CA PRO A 40 2.08 8.33 -9.85
C PRO A 40 0.91 7.96 -10.77
N GLY A 41 1.01 8.35 -12.04
CA GLY A 41 -0.04 8.14 -13.04
C GLY A 41 -1.24 9.09 -12.96
N ILE A 42 -1.24 10.04 -12.02
CA ILE A 42 -2.29 11.07 -11.91
C ILE A 42 -1.68 12.48 -11.96
N THR A 43 -0.81 12.82 -11.01
CA THR A 43 -0.14 14.13 -10.93
C THR A 43 1.36 14.06 -11.20
N ALA A 44 1.93 12.86 -11.34
CA ALA A 44 3.31 12.60 -11.71
C ALA A 44 3.41 11.40 -12.66
N ASP A 45 4.58 11.20 -13.25
CA ASP A 45 4.86 10.07 -14.14
C ASP A 45 4.62 8.73 -13.44
N ASP A 46 4.06 7.77 -14.19
CA ASP A 46 3.83 6.41 -13.70
C ASP A 46 5.04 5.53 -13.97
N MET A 47 5.81 5.25 -12.92
CA MET A 47 6.96 4.34 -13.00
C MET A 47 6.55 2.87 -13.05
N PHE A 48 5.27 2.54 -12.82
CA PHE A 48 4.77 1.17 -12.74
C PHE A 48 3.54 0.93 -13.63
N PRO A 49 3.59 1.28 -14.94
CA PRO A 49 2.39 1.33 -15.79
C PRO A 49 1.74 -0.04 -16.03
N SER A 50 2.48 -1.13 -15.82
CA SER A 50 2.02 -2.51 -16.02
C SER A 50 1.68 -3.23 -14.70
N GLY A 51 1.60 -2.52 -13.58
CA GLY A 51 1.21 -3.10 -12.29
C GLY A 51 2.16 -4.21 -11.84
N CYS A 52 1.63 -5.43 -11.68
CA CYS A 52 2.38 -6.59 -11.17
C CYS A 52 3.74 -6.78 -11.86
N VAL A 53 3.74 -6.78 -13.21
CA VAL A 53 4.95 -7.03 -14.01
C VAL A 53 5.84 -5.79 -14.19
N SER A 54 5.52 -4.68 -13.53
CA SER A 54 6.45 -3.54 -13.38
C SER A 54 7.38 -3.69 -12.17
N CYS A 55 6.97 -4.45 -11.14
CA CYS A 55 7.77 -4.66 -9.93
C CYS A 55 8.34 -6.06 -9.82
N HIS A 56 7.56 -7.08 -10.22
CA HIS A 56 7.96 -8.49 -10.14
C HIS A 56 8.91 -8.85 -11.29
N LEU A 57 10.15 -8.37 -11.16
CA LEU A 57 11.22 -8.48 -12.15
C LEU A 57 12.40 -9.28 -11.59
N ASN A 58 13.31 -9.62 -12.49
CA ASN A 58 14.62 -10.15 -12.11
C ASN A 58 15.65 -9.02 -11.97
N PHE A 59 15.98 -8.65 -10.73
CA PHE A 59 16.97 -7.64 -10.42
C PHE A 59 18.37 -8.25 -10.32
N ILE A 60 18.99 -8.49 -11.48
CA ILE A 60 20.32 -9.12 -11.61
C ILE A 60 21.38 -8.43 -10.74
N ASP A 61 21.43 -7.10 -10.80
CA ASP A 61 22.42 -6.29 -10.07
C ASP A 61 22.31 -6.41 -8.54
N ARG A 62 21.17 -6.90 -8.05
CA ARG A 62 20.88 -7.09 -6.62
C ARG A 62 20.82 -8.57 -6.23
N ASN A 63 21.12 -9.47 -7.17
CA ASN A 63 20.95 -10.92 -7.00
C ASN A 63 19.56 -11.27 -6.43
N MET A 64 18.52 -10.63 -6.96
CA MET A 64 17.16 -10.71 -6.42
C MET A 64 16.15 -10.95 -7.53
N ASP A 65 15.65 -12.19 -7.60
CA ASP A 65 14.61 -12.57 -8.55
C ASP A 65 13.24 -12.55 -7.87
N THR A 66 12.44 -11.54 -8.20
CA THR A 66 11.08 -11.35 -7.66
C THR A 66 9.98 -11.69 -8.66
N ARG A 67 10.33 -12.31 -9.79
CA ARG A 67 9.36 -12.74 -10.79
C ARG A 67 8.30 -13.65 -10.18
N ILE A 68 7.10 -13.56 -10.71
CA ILE A 68 5.95 -14.34 -10.25
C ILE A 68 6.16 -15.82 -10.59
N SER A 69 6.77 -16.14 -11.73
CA SER A 69 7.18 -17.51 -12.08
C SER A 69 8.08 -18.13 -11.01
N THR A 70 9.08 -17.39 -10.54
CA THR A 70 9.99 -17.83 -9.47
C THR A 70 9.23 -18.13 -8.17
N SER A 71 8.22 -17.34 -7.84
CA SER A 71 7.36 -17.56 -6.68
C SER A 71 6.43 -18.77 -6.87
N LEU A 72 5.76 -18.87 -8.02
CA LEU A 72 4.88 -19.98 -8.37
C LEU A 72 5.62 -21.32 -8.33
N THR A 73 6.83 -21.40 -8.89
CA THR A 73 7.65 -22.62 -8.82
C THR A 73 7.94 -23.05 -7.38
N LYS A 74 8.23 -22.11 -6.47
CA LYS A 74 8.42 -22.46 -5.05
C LYS A 74 7.11 -22.94 -4.43
N TRP A 75 6.01 -22.27 -4.75
CA TRP A 75 4.69 -22.58 -4.19
C TRP A 75 4.13 -23.92 -4.66
N THR A 76 4.55 -24.46 -5.80
CA THR A 76 4.19 -25.85 -6.19
C THR A 76 4.83 -26.89 -5.28
N GLU A 77 6.00 -26.61 -4.73
CA GLU A 77 6.68 -27.48 -3.78
C GLU A 77 6.10 -27.31 -2.37
N LYS A 78 6.12 -26.08 -1.87
CA LYS A 78 5.64 -25.70 -0.53
C LYS A 78 5.52 -24.17 -0.41
N ILE A 79 4.40 -23.72 0.14
CA ILE A 79 4.19 -22.32 0.51
C ILE A 79 4.64 -22.10 1.96
N GLU A 80 5.28 -20.96 2.23
CA GLU A 80 5.68 -20.53 3.56
C GLU A 80 4.47 -20.39 4.50
N PRO A 81 4.53 -20.84 5.77
CA PRO A 81 3.36 -20.85 6.66
C PRO A 81 2.64 -19.50 6.78
N LYS A 82 3.38 -18.40 6.87
CA LYS A 82 2.81 -17.04 6.96
C LYS A 82 2.01 -16.67 5.70
N LEU A 83 2.45 -17.11 4.52
CA LEU A 83 1.70 -16.89 3.27
C LEU A 83 0.48 -17.79 3.19
N VAL A 84 0.53 -19.01 3.74
CA VAL A 84 -0.65 -19.88 3.86
C VAL A 84 -1.69 -19.24 4.76
N GLU A 85 -1.29 -18.66 5.91
CA GLU A 85 -2.21 -17.94 6.81
C GLU A 85 -2.90 -16.77 6.11
N ILE A 86 -2.14 -15.96 5.36
CA ILE A 86 -2.68 -14.84 4.57
C ILE A 86 -3.66 -15.34 3.50
N ALA A 87 -3.27 -16.36 2.74
CA ALA A 87 -4.13 -16.95 1.70
C ALA A 87 -5.40 -17.58 2.31
N GLN A 88 -5.27 -18.22 3.48
CA GLN A 88 -6.39 -18.81 4.21
C GLN A 88 -7.38 -17.74 4.69
N ALA A 89 -6.89 -16.58 5.13
CA ALA A 89 -7.72 -15.44 5.50
C ALA A 89 -8.47 -14.80 4.31
N ALA A 90 -7.97 -15.01 3.09
CA ALA A 90 -8.62 -14.61 1.84
C ALA A 90 -9.47 -15.72 1.20
N SER A 91 -9.59 -16.89 1.85
CA SER A 91 -10.36 -18.02 1.32
C SER A 91 -11.81 -17.99 1.80
N SER A 92 -12.70 -18.55 0.97
CA SER A 92 -14.10 -18.78 1.34
C SER A 92 -14.23 -19.64 2.60
N SER A 93 -15.29 -19.41 3.38
CA SER A 93 -15.53 -20.15 4.63
C SER A 93 -15.60 -21.66 4.37
N GLY A 94 -14.86 -22.44 5.18
CA GLY A 94 -14.82 -23.90 5.07
C GLY A 94 -13.74 -24.46 4.14
N VAL A 95 -13.05 -23.61 3.37
CA VAL A 95 -11.87 -24.02 2.60
C VAL A 95 -10.68 -24.17 3.55
N VAL A 96 -9.92 -25.26 3.42
CA VAL A 96 -8.65 -25.46 4.13
C VAL A 96 -7.55 -25.63 3.11
N LEU A 97 -6.57 -24.73 3.13
CA LEU A 97 -5.48 -24.75 2.16
C LEU A 97 -4.42 -25.81 2.52
N ALA A 98 -4.00 -26.58 1.52
CA ALA A 98 -2.96 -27.60 1.68
C ALA A 98 -1.52 -27.04 1.74
N GLY A 99 -1.35 -25.72 1.57
CA GLY A 99 -0.03 -25.07 1.57
C GLY A 99 0.81 -25.34 0.32
N LYS A 100 0.16 -25.62 -0.83
CA LYS A 100 0.78 -25.75 -2.15
C LYS A 100 -0.11 -25.14 -3.22
N HIS A 101 0.51 -24.58 -4.25
CA HIS A 101 -0.18 -24.04 -5.41
C HIS A 101 -0.07 -25.04 -6.59
N PRO A 102 -1.12 -25.30 -7.39
CA PRO A 102 -0.97 -26.09 -8.61
C PRO A 102 -0.04 -25.40 -9.61
N SER A 103 0.52 -26.11 -10.58
CA SER A 103 1.27 -25.43 -11.66
C SER A 103 0.33 -24.51 -12.44
N ALA A 104 0.78 -23.28 -12.71
CA ALA A 104 0.04 -22.26 -13.46
C ALA A 104 0.97 -21.54 -14.47
N ALA A 105 1.89 -22.28 -15.09
CA ALA A 105 2.86 -21.71 -16.02
C ALA A 105 2.19 -20.98 -17.20
N GLU A 106 1.03 -21.44 -17.65
CA GLU A 106 0.26 -20.82 -18.74
C GLU A 106 -0.30 -19.44 -18.35
N SER A 107 -0.57 -19.21 -17.06
CA SER A 107 -1.08 -17.93 -16.56
C SER A 107 -0.05 -16.79 -16.60
N LEU A 108 1.23 -17.10 -16.82
CA LEU A 108 2.31 -16.10 -16.88
C LEU A 108 2.25 -15.20 -18.13
N ALA A 109 1.45 -15.58 -19.13
CA ALA A 109 1.27 -14.80 -20.35
C ALA A 109 0.43 -13.53 -20.15
N ASP A 110 -0.47 -13.49 -19.15
CA ASP A 110 -1.43 -12.40 -18.92
C ASP A 110 -1.66 -12.20 -17.41
N ILE A 111 -0.71 -11.54 -16.73
CA ILE A 111 -0.72 -11.31 -15.28
C ILE A 111 -1.26 -9.91 -14.98
N PRO A 112 -2.26 -9.74 -14.09
CA PRO A 112 -2.85 -10.77 -13.23
C PRO A 112 -4.14 -11.38 -13.77
N LYS A 113 -4.58 -11.01 -14.98
CA LYS A 113 -5.89 -11.39 -15.49
C LYS A 113 -6.13 -12.91 -15.51
N ALA A 114 -5.14 -13.69 -15.94
CA ALA A 114 -5.23 -15.15 -15.93
C ALA A 114 -5.22 -15.75 -14.51
N CYS A 115 -4.62 -15.06 -13.53
CA CYS A 115 -4.64 -15.51 -12.13
C CYS A 115 -6.05 -15.46 -11.56
N ILE A 116 -6.82 -14.43 -11.92
CA ILE A 116 -8.18 -14.19 -11.44
C ILE A 116 -9.17 -15.25 -11.96
N GLU A 117 -8.86 -15.95 -13.04
CA GLU A 117 -9.72 -17.03 -13.57
C GLU A 117 -9.94 -18.14 -12.53
N CYS A 118 -8.90 -18.48 -11.75
CA CYS A 118 -9.00 -19.42 -10.63
C CYS A 118 -9.26 -18.71 -9.29
N HIS A 119 -8.64 -17.54 -9.09
CA HIS A 119 -8.71 -16.76 -7.84
C HIS A 119 -9.82 -15.70 -7.87
N SER A 120 -10.94 -15.97 -8.53
CA SER A 120 -12.07 -15.04 -8.50
C SER A 120 -12.66 -14.93 -7.09
N SER A 121 -13.40 -13.85 -6.81
CA SER A 121 -14.09 -13.66 -5.52
C SER A 121 -15.18 -14.69 -5.23
N MET A 122 -15.57 -15.46 -6.24
CA MET A 122 -16.56 -16.55 -6.12
C MET A 122 -15.89 -17.92 -6.05
N SER A 123 -14.56 -17.98 -5.99
CA SER A 123 -13.85 -19.26 -5.96
C SER A 123 -14.12 -20.01 -4.67
N GLU A 124 -14.49 -21.29 -4.80
CA GLU A 124 -14.62 -22.22 -3.69
C GLU A 124 -13.34 -23.02 -3.44
N ASN A 125 -12.36 -22.93 -4.35
CA ASN A 125 -11.15 -23.76 -4.33
C ASN A 125 -9.85 -22.95 -4.28
N ALA A 126 -9.94 -21.62 -4.39
CA ALA A 126 -8.80 -20.74 -4.32
C ALA A 126 -9.15 -19.50 -3.47
N PRO A 127 -8.14 -18.90 -2.81
CA PRO A 127 -8.30 -17.58 -2.18
C PRO A 127 -8.74 -16.51 -3.17
N ASP A 128 -9.57 -15.56 -2.73
CA ASP A 128 -9.89 -14.36 -3.52
C ASP A 128 -8.61 -13.57 -3.83
N PHE A 129 -8.38 -13.31 -5.11
CA PHE A 129 -7.17 -12.64 -5.59
C PHE A 129 -7.02 -11.25 -4.97
N SER A 130 -8.09 -10.47 -4.97
CA SER A 130 -8.07 -9.07 -4.54
C SER A 130 -7.72 -8.97 -3.06
N GLN A 131 -8.42 -9.72 -2.22
CA GLN A 131 -8.18 -9.76 -0.79
C GLN A 131 -6.77 -10.31 -0.49
N MET A 132 -6.36 -11.40 -1.13
CA MET A 132 -5.04 -12.01 -0.92
C MET A 132 -3.91 -11.04 -1.25
N VAL A 133 -3.94 -10.40 -2.43
CA VAL A 133 -2.88 -9.46 -2.85
C VAL A 133 -2.80 -8.26 -1.92
N HIS A 134 -3.95 -7.69 -1.51
CA HIS A 134 -3.96 -6.61 -0.53
C HIS A 134 -3.40 -7.06 0.82
N LEU A 135 -3.75 -8.24 1.31
CA LEU A 135 -3.19 -8.74 2.56
C LEU A 135 -1.66 -8.92 2.48
N ILE A 136 -1.15 -9.44 1.36
CA ILE A 136 0.31 -9.61 1.14
C ILE A 136 1.04 -8.27 1.13
N HIS A 137 0.49 -7.23 0.51
CA HIS A 137 1.21 -5.96 0.28
C HIS A 137 0.85 -4.84 1.25
N LEU A 138 -0.30 -4.90 1.93
CA LEU A 138 -0.85 -3.80 2.73
C LEU A 138 -1.06 -4.15 4.21
N THR A 139 -0.53 -5.27 4.69
CA THR A 139 -0.57 -5.63 6.12
C THR A 139 0.82 -5.84 6.71
N GLY A 140 0.95 -5.63 8.02
CA GLY A 140 2.24 -5.72 8.74
C GLY A 140 2.95 -4.38 8.95
N GLY A 141 2.35 -3.26 8.51
CA GLY A 141 2.90 -1.92 8.74
C GLY A 141 4.31 -1.77 8.18
N GLN A 142 5.22 -1.20 8.97
CA GLN A 142 6.61 -0.92 8.52
C GLN A 142 7.45 -2.17 8.25
N GLU A 143 7.02 -3.35 8.71
CA GLU A 143 7.70 -4.61 8.37
C GLU A 143 7.34 -5.10 6.96
N ASN A 144 6.26 -4.59 6.38
CA ASN A 144 5.88 -4.92 5.02
C ASN A 144 6.76 -4.14 4.03
N HIS A 145 7.48 -4.86 3.18
CA HIS A 145 8.39 -4.25 2.20
C HIS A 145 7.67 -3.27 1.28
N TYR A 146 6.43 -3.58 0.87
CA TYR A 146 5.66 -2.70 0.01
C TYR A 146 5.28 -1.40 0.71
N ILE A 147 4.80 -1.47 1.94
CA ILE A 147 4.49 -0.27 2.75
C ILE A 147 5.77 0.53 3.01
N ALA A 148 6.85 -0.13 3.42
CA ALA A 148 8.10 0.54 3.80
C ALA A 148 8.74 1.31 2.63
N ILE A 149 8.64 0.79 1.40
CA ILE A 149 9.30 1.39 0.23
C ILE A 149 8.34 2.23 -0.61
N PHE A 150 7.14 1.72 -0.86
CA PHE A 150 6.17 2.31 -1.78
C PHE A 150 5.01 3.02 -1.06
N GLN A 151 5.04 3.06 0.27
CA GLN A 151 4.10 3.81 1.11
C GLN A 151 2.63 3.38 0.94
N GLY A 152 2.40 2.15 0.45
CA GLY A 152 1.05 1.67 0.21
C GLY A 152 0.35 2.33 -0.99
N GLU A 153 1.09 2.92 -1.95
CA GLU A 153 0.51 3.66 -3.07
C GLU A 153 -0.39 2.78 -3.95
N CYS A 154 -1.70 3.04 -3.93
CA CYS A 154 -2.68 2.31 -4.72
C CYS A 154 -2.37 2.37 -6.22
N THR A 155 -1.83 3.49 -6.69
CA THR A 155 -1.59 3.70 -8.12
C THR A 155 -0.44 2.90 -8.70
N HIS A 156 0.37 2.23 -7.88
CA HIS A 156 1.39 1.31 -8.41
C HIS A 156 0.77 0.04 -8.98
N CYS A 157 -0.38 -0.39 -8.46
CA CYS A 157 -1.14 -1.51 -8.99
C CYS A 157 -2.34 -1.04 -9.82
N HIS A 158 -3.16 -0.15 -9.27
CA HIS A 158 -4.38 0.31 -9.92
C HIS A 158 -4.12 1.53 -10.79
N LYS A 159 -4.82 1.63 -11.92
CA LYS A 159 -4.70 2.76 -12.85
C LYS A 159 -6.04 3.45 -12.97
N PHE A 160 -6.01 4.77 -12.94
CA PHE A 160 -7.20 5.61 -13.09
C PHE A 160 -7.34 6.03 -14.54
N ASN A 161 -8.51 5.81 -15.13
CA ASN A 161 -8.84 6.33 -16.45
C ASN A 161 -9.63 7.65 -16.29
N PRO A 162 -9.01 8.82 -16.55
CA PRO A 162 -9.66 10.11 -16.31
C PRO A 162 -10.84 10.38 -17.25
N ASN A 163 -10.88 9.73 -18.42
CA ASN A 163 -11.97 9.89 -19.37
C ASN A 163 -13.25 9.14 -18.95
N THR A 164 -13.12 8.14 -18.07
CA THR A 164 -14.26 7.29 -17.64
C THR A 164 -14.53 7.34 -16.14
N GLY A 165 -13.59 7.88 -15.35
CA GLY A 165 -13.66 7.86 -13.89
C GLY A 165 -13.47 6.47 -13.27
N LYS A 166 -13.04 5.47 -14.04
CA LYS A 166 -12.90 4.08 -13.57
C LYS A 166 -11.46 3.75 -13.22
N TRP A 167 -11.32 2.96 -12.16
CA TRP A 167 -10.08 2.26 -11.84
C TRP A 167 -10.04 0.90 -12.52
N PHE A 168 -8.84 0.48 -12.92
CA PHE A 168 -8.60 -0.84 -13.47
C PHE A 168 -7.23 -1.36 -13.02
N LEU A 169 -7.01 -2.66 -13.19
CA LEU A 169 -5.73 -3.32 -12.95
C LEU A 169 -5.14 -3.68 -14.32
N PRO A 170 -4.01 -3.09 -14.74
CA PRO A 170 -3.37 -3.45 -15.99
C PRO A 170 -2.90 -4.90 -15.92
N SER A 171 -2.84 -5.55 -17.08
CA SER A 171 -2.39 -6.92 -17.22
C SER A 171 -1.33 -7.01 -18.32
N GLY A 172 -0.40 -7.94 -18.20
CA GLY A 172 0.64 -8.15 -19.20
C GLY A 172 1.48 -9.39 -18.93
N THR A 173 2.32 -9.72 -19.90
CA THR A 173 3.26 -10.84 -19.80
C THR A 173 4.37 -10.52 -18.80
N GLU A 174 4.82 -11.54 -18.05
CA GLU A 174 6.01 -11.43 -17.23
C GLU A 174 7.25 -11.02 -18.06
N LYS A 175 8.19 -10.31 -17.43
CA LYS A 175 9.41 -9.78 -18.05
C LYS A 175 10.67 -10.42 -17.49
#